data_AF-A0A9X2FS79-F1
#
_entry.id   AF-A0A9X2FS79-F1
#
_cell.length_a   1.000
_cell.length_b   1.000
_cell.length_c   1.000
_cell.angle_alpha   90.00
_cell.angle_beta   90.00
_cell.angle_gamma   90.00
#
_symmetry.space_group_name_H-M   'P 1'
#
loop_
_entity.id
_entity.type
_entity.pdbx_description
1 polymer ?
#
loop_
_entity_poly.entity_id
_entity_poly.type
_entity_poly.pdbx_seq_one_letter_code
_entity_poly.pdbx_strand_id
1 'polypeptide(L)'
;MDVERIEVIDRMRLWPSHAVLAGRICRVKWGAWAVYLPGPQVKIMHAVAGKQHCIYHKAPRREEVLGGFDRREGAEDWARVFSTPVLRRAAENWVMFDRLHAAGIGPEPMGLVAIRDYRSFFSRGRGITAGLRLADLTKYPEKAPTTEAELRAAGIIPDRSRASLREQIRGYVSDLNNLHGAMPEEGEAEVAAVEAALARALVP
;
A
#
# COMPACT_ATOMS: atom_id res chain seq x y z
N MET A 1 -6.59 3.56 -19.19
CA MET A 1 -5.96 2.88 -18.05
C MET A 1 -6.39 1.42 -18.11
N ASP A 2 -5.54 0.55 -18.66
CA ASP A 2 -5.87 -0.86 -18.80
C ASP A 2 -5.74 -1.55 -17.44
N VAL A 3 -6.89 -1.84 -16.81
CA VAL A 3 -6.97 -2.58 -15.54
C VAL A 3 -6.67 -4.08 -15.74
N GLU A 4 -5.93 -4.43 -16.79
CA GLU A 4 -5.87 -5.78 -17.39
C GLU A 4 -4.90 -6.75 -16.70
N ARG A 5 -4.14 -6.32 -15.69
CA ARG A 5 -3.22 -7.22 -14.96
C ARG A 5 -3.48 -7.21 -13.46
N ILE A 6 -4.65 -7.72 -13.07
CA ILE A 6 -4.89 -8.13 -11.69
C ILE A 6 -4.48 -9.60 -11.55
N GLU A 7 -3.42 -9.87 -10.82
CA GLU A 7 -3.05 -11.22 -10.40
C GLU A 7 -3.81 -11.57 -9.12
N VAL A 8 -4.55 -12.68 -9.15
CA VAL A 8 -5.22 -13.22 -7.98
C VAL A 8 -4.38 -14.36 -7.40
N ILE A 9 -3.97 -14.21 -6.14
CA ILE A 9 -3.18 -15.19 -5.40
C ILE A 9 -4.07 -15.80 -4.32
N ASP A 10 -4.25 -17.11 -4.35
CA ASP A 10 -5.18 -17.77 -3.42
C ASP A 10 -4.78 -17.62 -1.96
N ARG A 11 -3.48 -17.72 -1.66
CA ARG A 11 -3.00 -17.70 -0.27
C ARG A 11 -1.68 -16.98 -0.08
N MET A 12 -1.64 -16.16 0.96
CA MET A 12 -0.41 -15.62 1.54
C MET A 12 -0.44 -15.75 3.06
N ARG A 13 0.67 -16.21 3.64
CA ARG A 13 0.90 -16.15 5.09
C ARG A 13 2.13 -15.31 5.39
N LEU A 14 1.95 -14.25 6.17
CA LEU A 14 3.00 -13.34 6.58
C LEU A 14 3.48 -13.68 8.00
N TRP A 15 4.78 -13.90 8.13
CA TRP A 15 5.49 -14.13 9.39
C TRP A 15 6.44 -12.96 9.67
N PRO A 16 6.97 -12.81 10.89
CA PRO A 16 7.90 -11.70 11.21
C PRO A 16 9.19 -11.68 10.36
N SER A 17 9.65 -12.86 9.91
CA SER A 17 10.92 -12.99 9.17
C SER A 17 10.76 -13.24 7.67
N HIS A 18 9.60 -13.68 7.21
CA HIS A 18 9.36 -14.10 5.83
C HIS A 18 7.87 -14.10 5.49
N ALA A 19 7.55 -14.26 4.22
CA ALA A 19 6.20 -14.56 3.76
C ALA A 19 6.19 -15.91 3.04
N VAL A 20 5.07 -16.62 3.09
CA VAL A 20 4.76 -17.74 2.21
C VAL A 20 3.71 -17.25 1.21
N LEU A 21 4.10 -17.07 -0.05
CA LEU A 21 3.24 -16.58 -1.13
C LEU A 21 3.08 -17.68 -2.17
N ALA A 22 1.85 -18.15 -2.41
CA ALA A 22 1.57 -19.28 -3.32
C ALA A 22 2.50 -20.49 -3.07
N GLY A 23 2.74 -20.82 -1.79
CA GLY A 23 3.61 -21.93 -1.37
C GLY A 23 5.11 -21.64 -1.39
N ARG A 24 5.56 -20.48 -1.88
CA ARG A 24 6.99 -20.11 -1.94
C ARG A 24 7.38 -19.23 -0.76
N ILE A 25 8.54 -19.51 -0.16
CA ILE A 25 9.11 -18.67 0.89
C ILE A 25 9.76 -17.45 0.25
N CYS A 26 9.38 -16.26 0.70
CA CYS A 26 9.88 -14.99 0.23
C CYS A 26 10.49 -14.20 1.40
N ARG A 27 11.66 -13.58 1.14
CA ARG A 27 12.20 -12.55 2.03
C ARG A 27 11.25 -11.35 2.06
N VAL A 28 11.20 -10.66 3.19
CA VAL A 28 10.35 -9.49 3.42
C VAL A 28 11.21 -8.26 3.69
N LYS A 29 10.79 -7.10 3.18
CA LYS A 29 11.22 -5.78 3.61
C LYS A 29 10.01 -5.08 4.23
N TRP A 30 10.15 -4.64 5.48
CA TRP A 30 9.05 -4.11 6.27
C TRP A 30 8.87 -2.61 6.05
N GLY A 31 7.64 -2.22 5.77
CA GLY A 31 7.13 -0.87 5.99
C GLY A 31 6.05 -0.88 7.08
N ALA A 32 5.75 0.30 7.61
CA ALA A 32 4.74 0.47 8.66
C ALA A 32 3.34 0.02 8.21
N TRP A 33 3.01 0.23 6.93
CA TRP A 33 1.68 0.02 6.35
C TRP A 33 1.62 -1.10 5.29
N ALA A 34 2.77 -1.50 4.78
CA ALA A 34 2.89 -2.50 3.73
C ALA A 34 4.18 -3.31 3.90
N VAL A 35 4.21 -4.51 3.32
CA VAL A 35 5.41 -5.33 3.18
C VAL A 35 5.81 -5.41 1.71
N TYR A 36 7.10 -5.27 1.42
CA TYR A 36 7.64 -5.51 0.09
C TYR A 36 8.38 -6.85 0.04
N LEU A 37 8.06 -7.66 -0.97
CA LEU A 37 8.68 -8.93 -1.27
C LEU A 37 9.60 -8.71 -2.49
N PRO A 38 10.91 -8.46 -2.30
CA PRO A 38 11.79 -8.05 -3.40
C PRO A 38 11.96 -9.10 -4.49
N GLY A 39 11.97 -10.39 -4.14
CA GLY A 39 12.08 -11.48 -5.11
C GLY A 39 10.95 -11.48 -6.14
N PRO A 40 9.67 -11.56 -5.72
CA PRO A 40 8.54 -11.46 -6.64
C PRO A 40 8.17 -10.02 -7.01
N GLN A 41 8.85 -9.01 -6.45
CA GLN A 41 8.57 -7.57 -6.66
C GLN A 41 7.14 -7.15 -6.31
N VAL A 42 6.61 -7.68 -5.20
CA VAL A 42 5.23 -7.43 -4.75
C VAL A 42 5.23 -6.59 -3.48
N LYS A 43 4.51 -5.45 -3.48
CA LYS A 43 4.20 -4.64 -2.29
C LYS A 43 2.77 -4.94 -1.87
N ILE A 44 2.57 -5.57 -0.71
CA ILE A 44 1.26 -5.95 -0.16
C ILE A 44 0.93 -5.08 1.05
N MET A 45 -0.30 -4.59 1.13
CA MET A 45 -0.77 -3.83 2.28
C MET A 45 -0.96 -4.72 3.52
N HIS A 46 -0.64 -4.21 4.70
CA HIS A 46 -1.01 -4.87 5.95
C HIS A 46 -2.51 -4.74 6.15
N ALA A 47 -3.17 -5.87 6.43
CA ALA A 47 -4.62 -5.92 6.56
C ALA A 47 -5.08 -6.72 7.78
N VAL A 48 -6.18 -6.27 8.39
CA VAL A 48 -6.95 -7.01 9.39
C VAL A 48 -8.40 -7.02 8.93
N ALA A 49 -8.96 -8.21 8.66
CA ALA A 49 -10.31 -8.39 8.14
C ALA A 49 -10.61 -7.52 6.89
N GLY A 50 -9.67 -7.48 5.93
CA GLY A 50 -9.83 -6.73 4.68
C GLY A 50 -9.73 -5.20 4.80
N LYS A 51 -9.36 -4.68 5.98
CA LYS A 51 -9.18 -3.24 6.23
C LYS A 51 -7.72 -2.94 6.55
N GLN A 52 -7.27 -1.71 6.30
CA GLN A 52 -5.87 -1.32 6.51
C GLN A 52 -5.41 -1.53 7.94
N HIS A 53 -4.13 -1.82 8.10
CA HIS A 53 -3.47 -1.94 9.40
C HIS A 53 -2.06 -1.33 9.37
N CYS A 54 -1.57 -0.93 10.54
CA CYS A 54 -0.24 -0.38 10.75
C CYS A 54 0.49 -1.18 11.82
N ILE A 55 1.71 -1.61 11.53
CA ILE A 55 2.57 -2.35 12.46
C ILE A 55 3.62 -1.46 13.12
N TYR A 56 3.55 -0.14 12.92
CA TYR A 56 4.50 0.79 13.54
C TYR A 56 4.38 0.72 15.06
N HIS A 57 5.51 0.66 15.76
CA HIS A 57 5.55 0.44 17.21
C HIS A 57 4.84 1.54 18.04
N LYS A 58 4.66 2.76 17.48
CA LYS A 58 3.89 3.83 18.13
C LYS A 58 2.43 3.92 17.65
N ALA A 59 2.02 3.06 16.72
CA ALA A 59 0.62 3.01 16.29
C ALA A 59 -0.26 2.59 17.48
N PRO A 60 -1.46 3.16 17.61
CA PRO A 60 -2.42 2.73 18.62
C PRO A 60 -2.90 1.31 18.35
N ARG A 61 -3.36 0.61 19.39
CA ARG A 61 -3.97 -0.70 19.21
C ARG A 61 -5.28 -0.55 18.46
N ARG A 62 -5.46 -1.37 17.43
CA ARG A 62 -6.63 -1.33 16.55
C ARG A 62 -7.93 -1.48 17.33
N GLU A 63 -7.96 -2.40 18.28
CA GLU A 63 -9.14 -2.72 19.10
C GLU A 63 -9.53 -1.55 20.00
N GLU A 64 -8.55 -0.83 20.55
CA GLU A 64 -8.79 0.34 21.41
C GLU A 64 -9.38 1.50 20.59
N VAL A 65 -8.82 1.75 19.40
CA VAL A 65 -9.31 2.80 18.49
C VAL A 65 -10.72 2.49 17.99
N LEU A 66 -10.95 1.29 17.44
CA LEU A 66 -12.24 0.92 16.87
C LEU A 66 -13.32 0.71 17.95
N GLY A 67 -12.93 0.42 19.18
CA GLY A 67 -13.84 0.38 20.33
C GLY A 67 -14.15 1.75 20.94
N GLY A 68 -13.54 2.84 20.46
CA GLY A 68 -13.73 4.19 21.01
C GLY A 68 -13.05 4.40 22.38
N PHE A 69 -12.11 3.55 22.76
CA PHE A 69 -11.37 3.63 24.02
C PHE A 69 -10.08 4.45 23.89
N ASP A 70 -9.59 4.67 22.67
CA ASP A 70 -8.45 5.56 22.44
C ASP A 70 -8.83 7.03 22.59
N ARG A 71 -8.21 7.70 23.57
CA ARG A 71 -8.45 9.11 23.89
C ARG A 71 -7.33 10.04 23.40
N ARG A 72 -6.34 9.52 22.69
CA ARG A 72 -5.23 10.34 22.16
C ARG A 72 -5.72 11.29 21.08
N GLU A 73 -5.00 12.41 20.93
CA GLU A 73 -5.14 13.29 19.78
C GLU A 73 -4.88 12.49 18.48
N GLY A 74 -5.76 12.66 17.48
CA GLY A 74 -5.71 11.92 16.21
C GLY A 74 -6.35 10.52 16.24
N ALA A 75 -7.03 10.13 17.32
CA ALA A 75 -7.75 8.84 17.37
C ALA A 75 -8.77 8.67 16.23
N GLU A 76 -9.41 9.75 15.79
CA GLU A 76 -10.35 9.74 14.66
C GLU A 76 -9.67 9.43 13.33
N ASP A 77 -8.46 9.95 13.10
CA ASP A 77 -7.67 9.64 11.91
C ASP A 77 -7.27 8.16 11.89
N TRP A 78 -6.88 7.62 13.04
CA TRP A 78 -6.60 6.20 13.19
C TRP A 78 -7.86 5.34 12.96
N ALA A 79 -9.00 5.77 13.51
CA ALA A 79 -10.27 5.06 13.32
C ALA A 79 -10.69 5.05 11.84
N ARG A 80 -10.51 6.18 11.15
CA ARG A 80 -10.73 6.29 9.70
C ARG A 80 -9.86 5.30 8.95
N VAL A 81 -8.54 5.33 9.15
CA VAL A 81 -7.61 4.45 8.43
C VAL A 81 -7.86 2.98 8.73
N PHE A 82 -8.05 2.60 10.00
CA PHE A 82 -8.38 1.23 10.36
C PHE A 82 -9.74 0.76 9.83
N SER A 83 -10.63 1.68 9.49
CA SER A 83 -11.92 1.38 8.86
C SER A 83 -11.86 1.32 7.34
N THR A 84 -10.86 1.95 6.71
CA THR A 84 -10.70 1.98 5.26
C THR A 84 -10.43 0.57 4.70
N PRO A 85 -11.18 0.14 3.66
CA PRO A 85 -10.90 -1.09 2.94
C PRO A 85 -9.48 -1.13 2.37
N VAL A 86 -8.84 -2.29 2.41
CA VAL A 86 -7.49 -2.46 1.87
C VAL A 86 -7.47 -2.35 0.34
N LEU A 87 -8.57 -2.73 -0.32
CA LEU A 87 -8.72 -2.60 -1.77
C LEU A 87 -8.70 -1.14 -2.20
N ARG A 88 -9.42 -0.28 -1.49
CA ARG A 88 -9.38 1.17 -1.66
C ARG A 88 -7.95 1.70 -1.62
N ARG A 89 -7.18 1.31 -0.60
CA ARG A 89 -5.81 1.79 -0.47
C ARG A 89 -4.87 1.27 -1.54
N ALA A 90 -5.04 0.01 -1.96
CA ALA A 90 -4.29 -0.54 -3.08
C ALA A 90 -4.60 0.20 -4.39
N ALA A 91 -5.87 0.57 -4.61
CA ALA A 91 -6.30 1.35 -5.75
C ALA A 91 -5.73 2.78 -5.74
N GLU A 92 -5.75 3.46 -4.59
CA GLU A 92 -5.08 4.76 -4.43
C GLU A 92 -3.59 4.67 -4.75
N ASN A 93 -2.90 3.65 -4.22
CA ASN A 93 -1.49 3.45 -4.51
C ASN A 93 -1.25 3.15 -6.00
N TRP A 94 -2.11 2.35 -6.66
CA TRP A 94 -2.00 2.09 -8.11
C TRP A 94 -2.02 3.38 -8.91
N VAL A 95 -3.06 4.20 -8.72
CA VAL A 95 -3.23 5.47 -9.43
C VAL A 95 -2.03 6.39 -9.18
N MET A 96 -1.59 6.51 -7.93
CA MET A 96 -0.43 7.34 -7.60
C MET A 96 0.87 6.81 -8.23
N PHE A 97 1.15 5.50 -8.16
CA PHE A 97 2.37 4.95 -8.75
C PHE A 97 2.37 5.04 -10.28
N ASP A 98 1.22 4.89 -10.93
CA ASP A 98 1.06 5.11 -12.37
C ASP A 98 1.45 6.55 -12.76
N ARG A 99 0.91 7.53 -12.04
CA ARG A 99 1.24 8.95 -12.25
C ARG A 99 2.70 9.28 -11.94
N LEU A 100 3.25 8.76 -10.83
CA LEU A 100 4.65 8.93 -10.48
C LEU A 100 5.58 8.36 -11.56
N HIS A 101 5.24 7.19 -12.11
CA HIS A 101 6.03 6.55 -13.15
C HIS A 101 5.98 7.36 -14.45
N ALA A 102 4.78 7.80 -14.86
CA ALA A 102 4.59 8.66 -16.03
C ALA A 102 5.40 9.97 -15.93
N ALA A 103 5.55 10.51 -14.72
CA ALA A 103 6.39 11.68 -14.44
C ALA A 103 7.89 11.35 -14.20
N GLY A 104 8.31 10.08 -14.27
CA GLY A 104 9.70 9.68 -14.09
C GLY A 104 10.23 9.77 -12.64
N ILE A 105 9.34 9.87 -11.66
CA ILE A 105 9.68 10.11 -10.24
C ILE A 105 9.30 8.96 -9.30
N GLY A 106 8.70 7.88 -9.83
CA GLY A 106 8.41 6.66 -9.08
C GLY A 106 8.72 5.38 -9.87
N PRO A 107 8.58 4.22 -9.21
CA PRO A 107 8.76 2.92 -9.84
C PRO A 107 7.65 2.63 -10.85
N GLU A 108 7.99 1.89 -11.90
CA GLU A 108 7.00 1.30 -12.81
C GLU A 108 6.02 0.38 -12.05
N PRO A 109 4.70 0.65 -12.13
CA PRO A 109 3.69 -0.30 -11.69
C PRO A 109 3.47 -1.37 -12.76
N MET A 110 3.80 -2.62 -12.42
CA MET A 110 3.76 -3.75 -13.38
C MET A 110 2.45 -4.53 -13.34
N GLY A 111 1.61 -4.28 -12.34
CA GLY A 111 0.29 -4.91 -12.17
C GLY A 111 -0.26 -4.80 -10.75
N LEU A 112 -1.52 -5.16 -10.60
CA LEU A 112 -2.22 -5.25 -9.32
C LEU A 112 -2.14 -6.67 -8.79
N VAL A 113 -2.12 -6.81 -7.46
CA VAL A 113 -2.15 -8.12 -6.79
C VAL A 113 -3.29 -8.13 -5.78
N ALA A 114 -4.13 -9.15 -5.83
CA ALA A 114 -5.19 -9.41 -4.87
C ALA A 114 -4.98 -10.78 -4.21
N ILE A 115 -5.15 -10.87 -2.89
CA ILE A 115 -4.96 -12.10 -2.12
C ILE A 115 -6.27 -12.48 -1.44
N ARG A 116 -6.77 -13.70 -1.69
CA ARG A 116 -8.03 -14.22 -1.15
C ARG A 116 -7.93 -14.70 0.30
N ASP A 117 -6.90 -15.49 0.63
CA ASP A 117 -6.63 -16.00 1.99
C ASP A 117 -5.32 -15.41 2.52
N TYR A 118 -5.42 -14.21 3.09
CA TYR A 118 -4.34 -13.52 3.78
C TYR A 118 -4.38 -13.81 5.28
N ARG A 119 -3.21 -14.19 5.81
CA ARG A 119 -2.95 -14.34 7.24
C ARG A 119 -1.66 -13.61 7.61
N SER A 120 -1.63 -12.97 8.77
CA SER A 120 -0.45 -12.27 9.27
C SER A 120 -0.17 -12.63 10.74
N PHE A 121 1.06 -12.42 11.19
CA PHE A 121 1.44 -12.68 12.59
C PHE A 121 0.79 -11.71 13.59
N PHE A 122 0.36 -10.53 13.13
CA PHE A 122 -0.31 -9.51 13.94
C PHE A 122 -1.84 -9.66 13.95
N SER A 123 -2.40 -10.64 13.25
CA SER A 123 -3.85 -10.90 13.23
C SER A 123 -4.17 -12.37 13.34
N ARG A 124 -5.13 -12.72 14.19
CA ARG A 124 -5.65 -14.10 14.28
C ARG A 124 -6.63 -14.44 13.15
N GLY A 125 -7.16 -13.43 12.46
CA GLY A 125 -8.18 -13.60 11.43
C GLY A 125 -7.60 -14.02 10.07
N ARG A 126 -8.51 -14.53 9.23
CA ARG A 126 -8.31 -14.64 7.78
C ARG A 126 -9.04 -13.48 7.12
N GLY A 127 -8.52 -12.99 6.01
CA GLY A 127 -9.21 -12.00 5.20
C GLY A 127 -8.53 -11.81 3.86
N ILE A 128 -8.96 -10.78 3.16
CA ILE A 128 -8.32 -10.36 1.90
C ILE A 128 -7.23 -9.33 2.18
N THR A 129 -6.28 -9.22 1.24
CA THR A 129 -5.44 -8.03 1.10
C THR A 129 -5.18 -7.76 -0.37
N ALA A 130 -4.66 -6.58 -0.69
CA ALA A 130 -4.27 -6.21 -2.04
C ALA A 130 -2.98 -5.39 -2.02
N GLY A 131 -2.42 -5.19 -3.21
CA GLY A 131 -1.18 -4.52 -3.41
C GLY A 131 -0.81 -4.43 -4.88
N LEU A 132 0.48 -4.29 -5.14
CA LEU A 132 1.03 -3.93 -6.44
C LEU A 132 2.27 -4.76 -6.74
N ARG A 133 2.49 -5.07 -8.01
CA ARG A 133 3.81 -5.37 -8.53
C ARG A 133 4.50 -4.05 -8.87
N LEU A 134 5.66 -3.79 -8.27
CA LEU A 134 6.43 -2.56 -8.47
C LEU A 134 7.86 -2.88 -8.88
N ALA A 135 8.39 -2.15 -9.87
CA ALA A 135 9.78 -2.26 -10.23
C ALA A 135 10.70 -1.97 -9.02
N ASP A 136 11.83 -2.68 -8.96
CA ASP A 136 12.78 -2.56 -7.85
C ASP A 136 13.65 -1.30 -8.02
N LEU A 137 13.28 -0.24 -7.30
CA LEU A 137 14.01 1.03 -7.29
C LEU A 137 15.49 0.88 -6.92
N THR A 138 15.91 -0.20 -6.24
CA THR A 138 17.33 -0.40 -5.94
C THR A 138 18.19 -0.64 -7.19
N LYS A 139 17.55 -0.96 -8.32
CA LYS A 139 18.17 -1.18 -9.63
C LYS A 139 18.09 0.04 -10.55
N TYR A 140 17.42 1.11 -10.14
CA TYR A 140 17.28 2.33 -10.94
C TYR A 140 18.58 3.15 -10.90
N PRO A 141 18.87 3.99 -11.91
CA PRO A 141 19.95 4.96 -11.82
C PRO A 141 19.70 5.94 -10.67
N GLU A 142 20.75 6.54 -10.10
CA GLU A 142 20.57 7.60 -9.10
C GLU A 142 20.18 8.92 -9.77
N LYS A 143 19.25 9.66 -9.15
CA LYS A 143 18.90 11.02 -9.54
C LYS A 143 18.74 11.92 -8.32
N ALA A 144 18.62 13.23 -8.59
CA ALA A 144 18.27 14.19 -7.55
C ALA A 144 16.93 13.81 -6.88
N PRO A 145 16.81 13.97 -5.55
CA PRO A 145 15.56 13.74 -4.86
C PRO A 145 14.41 14.51 -5.48
N THR A 146 13.29 13.83 -5.68
CA THR A 146 12.03 14.40 -6.13
C THR A 146 11.58 15.48 -5.16
N THR A 147 11.20 16.62 -5.70
CA THR A 147 10.71 17.79 -4.98
C THR A 147 9.21 17.75 -4.77
N GLU A 148 8.69 18.56 -3.84
CA GLU A 148 7.23 18.69 -3.66
C GLU A 148 6.54 19.23 -4.91
N ALA A 149 7.20 20.13 -5.66
CA ALA A 149 6.65 20.70 -6.89
C ALA A 149 6.48 19.61 -7.97
N GLU A 150 7.47 18.74 -8.15
CA GLU A 150 7.38 17.60 -9.07
C GLU A 150 6.30 16.61 -8.64
N LEU A 151 6.19 16.33 -7.33
CA LEU A 151 5.15 15.45 -6.81
C LEU A 151 3.74 15.99 -7.09
N ARG A 152 3.52 17.30 -6.89
CA ARG A 152 2.25 17.96 -7.21
C ARG A 152 2.00 18.02 -8.71
N ALA A 153 3.03 18.28 -9.52
CA ALA A 153 2.92 18.26 -10.98
C ALA A 153 2.54 16.88 -11.52
N ALA A 154 2.90 15.80 -10.82
CA ALA A 154 2.42 14.44 -11.10
C ALA A 154 0.97 14.19 -10.62
N GLY A 155 0.24 15.20 -10.15
CA GLY A 155 -1.14 15.07 -9.67
C GLY A 155 -1.24 14.30 -8.36
N ILE A 156 -0.32 14.54 -7.42
CA ILE A 156 -0.30 13.89 -6.10
C ILE A 156 -0.29 14.94 -5.00
N ILE A 157 -1.25 14.81 -4.10
CA ILE A 157 -1.34 15.61 -2.88
C ILE A 157 -0.43 14.93 -1.83
N PRO A 158 0.65 15.58 -1.38
CA PRO A 158 1.55 15.00 -0.38
C PRO A 158 0.84 14.80 0.96
N ASP A 159 1.27 13.78 1.71
CA ASP A 159 0.83 13.60 3.09
C ASP A 159 1.29 14.77 3.98
N ARG A 160 0.56 15.04 5.07
CA ARG A 160 0.91 16.14 6.01
C ARG A 160 2.34 16.05 6.53
N SER A 161 2.85 14.83 6.71
CA SER A 161 4.22 14.64 7.17
C SER A 161 5.23 14.69 6.03
N ARG A 162 4.83 14.65 4.75
CA ARG A 162 5.76 14.56 3.60
C ARG A 162 6.66 13.33 3.65
N ALA A 163 6.15 12.20 4.15
CA ALA A 163 6.89 10.93 4.20
C ALA A 163 7.36 10.51 2.81
N SER A 164 6.53 10.71 1.78
CA SER A 164 6.87 10.41 0.38
C SER A 164 8.09 11.17 -0.15
N LEU A 165 8.36 12.36 0.40
CA LEU A 165 9.52 13.18 0.03
C LEU A 165 10.76 12.88 0.88
N ARG A 166 10.59 12.44 2.14
CA ARG A 166 11.72 12.07 3.02
C ARG A 166 12.26 10.67 2.74
N GLU A 167 11.40 9.74 2.34
CA GLU A 167 11.70 8.30 2.27
C GLU A 167 11.85 7.85 0.81
N GLN A 168 12.71 8.55 0.08
CA GLN A 168 13.02 8.27 -1.30
C GLN A 168 14.13 7.22 -1.44
N ILE A 169 14.04 6.39 -2.48
CA ILE A 169 15.08 5.42 -2.83
C ILE A 169 15.72 5.90 -4.13
N ARG A 170 17.02 6.19 -4.10
CA ARG A 170 17.79 6.70 -5.27
C ARG A 170 17.19 7.97 -5.92
N GLY A 171 16.46 8.76 -5.14
CA GLY A 171 15.77 9.98 -5.61
C GLY A 171 14.35 9.76 -6.17
N TYR A 172 13.79 8.55 -6.04
CA TYR A 172 12.44 8.20 -6.44
C TYR A 172 11.52 8.00 -5.24
N VAL A 173 10.26 8.40 -5.38
CA VAL A 173 9.21 8.21 -4.37
C VAL A 173 8.90 6.72 -4.25
N SER A 174 9.00 6.18 -3.03
CA SER A 174 8.88 4.73 -2.77
C SER A 174 7.77 4.37 -1.79
N ASP A 175 7.41 5.29 -0.90
CA ASP A 175 6.31 5.11 0.03
C ASP A 175 5.32 6.28 -0.01
N LEU A 176 4.06 5.91 -0.03
CA LEU A 176 2.91 6.82 -0.10
C LEU A 176 2.00 6.63 1.10
N ASN A 177 2.24 5.57 1.89
CA ASN A 177 1.36 5.13 2.96
C ASN A 177 1.74 5.79 4.27
N ASN A 178 0.79 6.55 4.81
CA ASN A 178 0.89 7.18 6.11
C ASN A 178 -0.52 7.32 6.71
N LEU A 179 -0.61 7.72 7.98
CA LEU A 179 -1.88 8.01 8.66
C LEU A 179 -2.73 9.05 7.90
N HIS A 180 -2.07 10.06 7.34
CA HIS A 180 -2.67 11.05 6.43
C HIS A 180 -2.10 10.87 5.01
N GLY A 181 -1.97 9.62 4.57
CA GLY A 181 -1.23 9.22 3.36
C GLY A 181 -1.47 10.12 2.14
N ALA A 182 -0.50 10.13 1.24
CA ALA A 182 -0.62 10.85 -0.02
C ALA A 182 -1.86 10.38 -0.78
N MET A 183 -2.45 11.29 -1.54
CA MET A 183 -3.69 11.07 -2.29
C MET A 183 -3.50 11.48 -3.75
N PRO A 184 -4.10 10.77 -4.72
CA PRO A 184 -4.14 11.24 -6.09
C PRO A 184 -5.07 12.46 -6.19
N GLU A 185 -4.57 13.55 -6.77
CA GLU A 185 -5.37 14.75 -7.04
C GLU A 185 -6.44 14.45 -8.08
N GLU A 186 -7.71 14.77 -7.80
CA GLU A 186 -8.84 14.49 -8.72
C GLU A 186 -8.97 13.01 -9.15
N GLY A 187 -8.37 12.07 -8.41
CA GLY A 187 -8.28 10.66 -8.80
C GLY A 187 -9.46 9.77 -8.40
N GLU A 188 -10.55 10.31 -7.84
CA GLU A 188 -11.63 9.51 -7.23
C GLU A 188 -12.24 8.48 -8.20
N ALA A 189 -12.54 8.89 -9.43
CA ALA A 189 -13.14 8.01 -10.44
C ALA A 189 -12.19 6.86 -10.83
N GLU A 190 -10.89 7.16 -10.97
CA GLU A 190 -9.85 6.18 -11.28
C GLU A 190 -9.69 5.18 -10.15
N VAL A 191 -9.62 5.68 -8.92
CA VAL A 191 -9.51 4.84 -7.71
C VAL A 191 -10.74 3.95 -7.57
N ALA A 192 -11.95 4.48 -7.75
CA ALA A 192 -13.18 3.71 -7.67
C ALA A 192 -13.23 2.60 -8.75
N ALA A 193 -12.78 2.89 -9.97
CA ALA A 193 -12.73 1.90 -11.06
C ALA A 193 -11.77 0.75 -10.73
N VAL A 194 -10.58 1.06 -10.20
CA VAL A 194 -9.57 0.07 -9.81
C VAL A 194 -10.03 -0.74 -8.59
N GLU A 195 -10.60 -0.09 -7.59
CA GLU A 195 -11.17 -0.75 -6.41
C GLU A 195 -12.28 -1.74 -6.81
N ALA A 196 -13.18 -1.33 -7.70
CA ALA A 196 -14.23 -2.20 -8.21
C ALA A 196 -13.66 -3.39 -9.01
N ALA A 197 -12.59 -3.19 -9.78
CA ALA A 197 -11.94 -4.27 -10.51
C ALA A 197 -11.26 -5.28 -9.56
N LEU A 198 -10.56 -4.80 -8.52
CA LEU A 198 -10.00 -5.65 -7.46
C LEU A 198 -11.09 -6.45 -6.75
N ALA A 199 -12.22 -5.82 -6.42
CA ALA A 199 -13.34 -6.49 -5.78
C ALA A 199 -13.93 -7.59 -6.66
N ARG A 200 -14.13 -7.31 -7.97
CA ARG A 200 -14.61 -8.32 -8.94
C ARG A 200 -13.66 -9.51 -9.07
N ALA A 201 -12.34 -9.26 -9.11
CA ALA A 201 -11.34 -10.33 -9.23
C ALA A 201 -11.31 -11.28 -8.02
N LEU A 202 -11.78 -10.82 -6.86
CA LEU A 202 -11.84 -11.62 -5.63
C LEU A 202 -13.13 -12.45 -5.50
N VAL A 203 -14.13 -12.23 -6.36
CA VAL A 203 -15.32 -13.09 -6.44
C VAL A 203 -14.90 -14.44 -7.06
N PRO A 204 -15.25 -15.58 -6.46
CA PRO A 204 -14.96 -16.91 -6.99
C PRO A 204 -15.56 -17.19 -8.37
#